data_AF-A0AAD0LYJ4-F1
#
_entry.id   AF-A0AAD0LYJ4-F1
#
_cell.length_a   1.000
_cell.length_b   1.000
_cell.length_c   1.000
_cell.angle_alpha   90.00
_cell.angle_beta   90.00
_cell.angle_gamma   90.00
#
_symmetry.space_group_name_H-M   'P 1'
#
loop_
_entity.id
_entity.type
_entity.pdbx_description
1 polymer ?
#
loop_
_entity_poly.entity_id
_entity_poly.type
_entity_poly.pdbx_seq_one_letter_code
_entity_poly.pdbx_strand_id
1 'polypeptide(L)'
;MTGFDPLAEWNRCIDDRGSFLAEPDQYRQRLMVLARAALDGGQVSEEEFGEMLELLDCAKIWAEVELAEAEGIGLFVGRTPGTIAGGDNSGTVDVPNNDER
;
A
#
# COMPACT_ATOMS: atom_id res chain seq x y z
N MET A 1 8.55 33.33 5.34
CA MET A 1 9.16 31.98 5.39
C MET A 1 8.03 31.01 5.59
N THR A 2 7.63 30.24 4.58
CA THR A 2 6.81 29.04 4.82
C THR A 2 7.75 28.02 5.45
N GLY A 3 7.88 28.10 6.78
CA GLY A 3 8.67 27.17 7.56
C GLY A 3 8.06 25.79 7.42
N PHE A 4 8.91 24.78 7.22
CA PHE A 4 8.50 23.39 7.28
C PHE A 4 7.90 23.12 8.67
N ASP A 5 6.68 22.61 8.71
CA ASP A 5 5.98 22.22 9.94
C ASP A 5 5.87 20.68 9.99
N PRO A 6 6.78 20.01 10.72
CA PRO A 6 6.79 18.56 10.85
C PRO A 6 5.47 17.97 11.32
N LEU A 7 4.80 18.60 12.29
CA LEU A 7 3.54 18.10 12.86
C LEU A 7 2.39 18.24 11.86
N ALA A 8 2.30 19.37 11.15
CA ALA A 8 1.27 19.55 10.14
C ALA A 8 1.44 18.56 8.97
N GLU A 9 2.69 18.33 8.54
CA GLU A 9 2.99 17.35 7.49
C GLU A 9 2.74 15.91 7.97
N TRP A 10 3.04 15.59 9.23
CA TRP A 10 2.73 14.29 9.81
C TRP A 10 1.23 14.00 9.79
N ASN A 11 0.42 14.95 10.27
CA ASN A 11 -1.05 14.84 10.28
C ASN A 11 -1.62 14.68 8.86
N ARG A 12 -1.04 15.38 7.88
CA ARG A 12 -1.44 15.22 6.48
C ARG A 12 -1.09 13.83 5.93
N CYS A 13 0.09 13.32 6.28
CA CYS A 13 0.57 12.03 5.78
C CYS A 13 -0.18 10.84 6.40
N ILE A 14 -0.54 10.86 7.69
CA ILE A 14 -1.23 9.74 8.34
C ILE A 14 -2.63 9.49 7.75
N ASP A 15 -3.27 10.52 7.19
CA ASP A 15 -4.56 10.42 6.50
C ASP A 15 -4.46 9.91 5.05
N ASP A 16 -3.26 9.86 4.46
CA ASP A 16 -3.05 9.39 3.08
C ASP A 16 -2.96 7.86 3.02
N ARG A 17 -4.14 7.24 3.07
CA ARG A 17 -4.33 5.80 2.97
C ARG A 17 -3.75 5.19 1.69
N GLY A 18 -3.80 5.91 0.58
CA GLY A 18 -3.35 5.40 -0.72
C GLY A 18 -1.84 5.21 -0.77
N SER A 19 -1.10 6.22 -0.29
CA SER A 19 0.36 6.13 -0.17
C SER A 19 0.79 5.08 0.85
N PHE A 20 0.03 4.92 1.94
CA PHE A 20 0.30 3.90 2.96
C PHE A 20 0.14 2.47 2.42
N LEU A 21 -0.86 2.22 1.57
CA LEU A 21 -1.06 0.92 0.92
C LEU A 21 -0.02 0.62 -0.16
N ALA A 22 0.46 1.64 -0.88
CA ALA A 22 1.40 1.44 -1.97
C ALA A 22 2.81 1.07 -1.50
N GLU A 23 3.33 1.75 -0.47
CA GLU A 23 4.70 1.55 0.05
C GLU A 23 4.74 1.67 1.59
N PRO A 24 4.12 0.74 2.33
CA PRO A 24 3.88 0.87 3.78
C PRO A 24 5.17 1.09 4.59
N ASP A 25 6.25 0.39 4.29
CA ASP A 25 7.51 0.53 5.04
C ASP A 25 8.22 1.87 4.76
N GLN A 26 8.26 2.33 3.51
CA GLN A 26 8.85 3.64 3.19
C GLN A 26 8.01 4.77 3.80
N TYR A 27 6.69 4.64 3.74
CA TYR A 27 5.78 5.64 4.26
C TYR A 27 5.84 5.71 5.80
N ARG A 28 5.95 4.56 6.46
CA ARG A 28 6.23 4.46 7.90
C ARG A 28 7.52 5.18 8.28
N GLN A 29 8.63 4.90 7.58
CA GLN A 29 9.92 5.53 7.88
C GLN A 29 9.84 7.06 7.77
N ARG A 30 9.14 7.57 6.74
CA ARG A 30 8.92 9.01 6.57
C ARG A 30 8.12 9.62 7.73
N LEU A 31 7.01 9.00 8.12
CA LEU A 31 6.18 9.46 9.25
C LEU A 31 6.95 9.40 10.58
N MET A 32 7.82 8.41 10.77
CA MET A 32 8.68 8.33 11.96
C MET A 32 9.68 9.49 12.03
N VAL A 33 10.27 9.88 10.90
CA VAL A 33 11.17 11.06 10.83
C VAL A 33 10.41 12.35 11.14
N LEU A 34 9.19 12.50 10.62
CA LEU A 34 8.34 13.67 10.88
C LEU A 34 7.94 13.77 12.36
N ALA A 35 7.53 12.66 12.97
CA ALA A 35 7.21 12.61 14.40
C ALA A 35 8.43 12.96 15.26
N ARG A 36 9.61 12.45 14.87
CA ARG A 36 10.85 12.78 15.57
C ARG A 36 11.22 14.26 15.46
N ALA A 37 11.06 14.84 14.26
CA ALA A 37 11.29 16.26 14.05
C ALA A 37 10.29 17.15 14.82
N ALA A 38 9.04 16.72 14.98
CA ALA A 38 8.05 17.40 15.80
C ALA A 38 8.43 17.38 17.29
N LEU A 39 8.93 16.24 17.80
CA LEU A 39 9.43 16.12 19.17
C LEU A 39 10.68 17.00 19.39
N ASP A 40 11.68 16.89 18.51
CA ASP A 40 12.93 17.66 18.61
C ASP A 40 12.67 19.18 18.47
N GLY A 41 11.62 19.56 17.73
CA GLY A 41 11.13 20.93 17.59
C GLY A 41 10.25 21.43 18.75
N GLY A 42 9.94 20.57 19.73
CA GLY A 42 9.07 20.90 20.86
C GLY A 42 7.60 21.14 20.47
N GLN A 43 7.17 20.64 19.31
CA GLN A 43 5.78 20.73 18.86
C GLN A 43 4.86 19.71 19.54
N VAL A 44 5.46 18.62 20.04
CA VAL A 44 4.81 17.56 20.79
C VAL A 44 5.69 17.15 21.97
N SER A 45 5.07 16.62 23.00
CA SER A 45 5.70 16.00 24.17
C SER A 45 6.16 14.55 23.87
N GLU A 46 6.93 13.96 24.78
CA GLU A 46 7.32 12.54 24.68
C GLU A 46 6.11 11.59 24.72
N GLU A 47 5.06 11.95 25.46
CA GLU A 47 3.81 11.20 25.53
C GLU A 47 3.06 11.25 24.19
N GLU A 48 2.85 12.45 23.64
CA GLU A 48 2.23 12.64 22.32
C GLU A 48 3.06 11.98 21.20
N PHE A 49 4.40 12.01 21.31
CA PHE A 49 5.26 11.28 20.38
C PHE A 49 5.04 9.77 20.46
N GLY A 50 4.84 9.22 21.67
CA GLY A 50 4.44 7.83 21.86
C GLY A 50 3.12 7.51 21.15
N GLU A 51 2.09 8.34 21.37
CA GLU A 51 0.78 8.20 20.71
C GLU A 51 0.89 8.25 19.18
N MET A 52 1.73 9.13 18.63
CA MET A 52 1.99 9.20 17.19
C MET A 52 2.59 7.90 16.65
N LEU A 53 3.50 7.26 17.38
CA LEU A 53 4.08 5.97 16.97
C LEU A 53 3.04 4.83 17.04
N GLU A 54 2.18 4.83 18.05
CA GLU A 54 1.10 3.85 18.18
C GLU A 54 0.07 3.98 17.05
N LEU A 55 -0.30 5.21 16.67
CA LEU A 55 -1.15 5.47 15.51
C LEU A 55 -0.50 4.99 14.21
N LEU A 56 0.81 5.18 14.08
CA LEU A 56 1.57 4.73 12.92
C LEU A 56 1.61 3.20 12.81
N ASP A 57 1.75 2.50 13.94
CA ASP A 57 1.65 1.03 13.99
C ASP A 57 0.24 0.55 13.62
N CYS A 58 -0.82 1.22 14.12
CA CYS A 58 -2.20 0.92 13.73
C CYS A 58 -2.42 1.09 12.22
N ALA A 59 -1.90 2.16 11.63
CA ALA A 59 -2.00 2.40 10.19
C ALA A 59 -1.31 1.31 9.35
N LYS A 60 -0.15 0.82 9.81
CA LYS A 60 0.54 -0.31 9.18
C LYS A 60 -0.26 -1.60 9.24
N ILE A 61 -0.81 -1.94 10.41
CA ILE A 61 -1.63 -3.14 10.57
C ILE A 61 -2.85 -3.07 9.64
N TRP A 62 -3.51 -1.92 9.56
CA TRP A 62 -4.63 -1.73 8.63
C TRP A 62 -4.21 -1.96 7.17
N ALA A 63 -3.09 -1.38 6.73
CA ALA A 63 -2.60 -1.54 5.37
C ALA A 63 -2.24 -3.00 5.03
N GLU A 64 -1.64 -3.72 5.96
CA GLU A 64 -1.32 -5.15 5.80
C GLU A 64 -2.60 -6.00 5.68
N VAL A 65 -3.62 -5.70 6.48
CA VAL A 65 -4.92 -6.39 6.41
C VAL A 65 -5.61 -6.14 5.07
N GLU A 66 -5.69 -4.89 4.62
CA GLU A 66 -6.30 -4.54 3.33
C GLU A 66 -5.58 -5.21 2.15
N LEU A 67 -4.24 -5.29 2.20
CA LEU A 67 -3.47 -5.98 1.16
C LEU A 67 -3.79 -7.48 1.14
N ALA A 68 -3.85 -8.12 2.32
CA ALA A 68 -4.21 -9.53 2.44
C ALA A 68 -5.66 -9.81 2.00
N GLU A 69 -6.60 -8.91 2.31
CA GLU A 69 -7.99 -9.02 1.84
C GLU A 69 -8.09 -8.85 0.32
N ALA A 70 -7.36 -7.89 -0.27
CA ALA A 70 -7.30 -7.67 -1.71
C ALA A 70 -6.69 -8.87 -2.47
N GLU A 71 -5.71 -9.56 -1.88
CA GLU A 71 -5.21 -10.84 -2.39
C GLU A 71 -6.29 -11.94 -2.32
N GLY A 72 -7.01 -12.04 -1.19
CA GLY A 72 -8.05 -13.04 -0.96
C GLY A 72 -9.27 -12.93 -1.89
N ILE A 73 -9.63 -11.72 -2.32
CA ILE A 73 -10.72 -11.48 -3.29
C ILE A 73 -10.25 -11.49 -4.75
N GLY A 74 -8.95 -11.71 -5.00
CA GLY A 74 -8.38 -11.81 -6.35
C GLY A 74 -8.25 -10.48 -7.08
N LEU A 75 -8.18 -9.34 -6.37
CA LEU A 75 -8.05 -8.01 -6.99
C LEU A 75 -6.72 -7.84 -7.77
N PHE A 76 -5.71 -8.64 -7.44
CA PHE A 76 -4.39 -8.65 -8.07
C PHE A 76 -4.15 -9.84 -9.02
N VAL A 77 -5.20 -10.58 -9.44
CA VAL A 77 -5.09 -11.63 -10.46
C VAL A 77 -4.76 -10.99 -11.81
N GLY A 78 -3.47 -10.92 -12.15
CA GLY A 78 -2.99 -10.50 -13.47
C GLY A 78 -1.73 -9.64 -13.54
N ARG A 79 -1.11 -9.28 -12.41
CA ARG A 79 0.18 -8.56 -12.45
C ARG A 79 1.23 -9.15 -11.51
N THR A 80 1.57 -10.42 -11.72
CA THR A 80 2.90 -10.93 -11.38
C THR A 80 3.90 -10.30 -12.36
N PRO A 81 4.89 -9.49 -11.92
CA PRO A 81 5.98 -9.08 -12.79
C PRO A 81 6.88 -10.29 -13.02
N GLY A 82 6.62 -11.03 -14.09
CA GLY A 82 7.41 -12.21 -14.45
C GLY A 82 6.75 -13.19 -15.41
N THR A 83 5.42 -13.22 -15.54
CA THR A 83 4.79 -14.11 -16.52
C THR A 83 4.66 -13.37 -17.85
N ILE A 84 5.70 -13.49 -18.65
CA ILE A 84 5.69 -13.25 -20.09
C ILE A 84 4.42 -13.83 -20.70
N ALA A 85 3.68 -12.96 -21.41
CA ALA A 85 2.65 -13.37 -22.34
C ALA A 85 3.28 -14.29 -23.41
N GLY A 86 3.06 -15.59 -23.27
CA GLY A 86 3.28 -16.61 -24.29
C GLY A 86 2.16 -17.62 -24.11
N GLY A 87 1.17 -17.65 -25.00
CA GLY A 87 1.18 -18.54 -26.15
C GLY A 87 0.70 -19.91 -25.66
N ASP A 88 -0.56 -20.27 -25.84
CA ASP A 88 -0.99 -20.87 -27.09
C ASP A 88 -2.50 -20.78 -27.33
N ASN A 89 -2.84 -20.33 -28.52
CA ASN A 89 -4.12 -20.56 -29.18
C ASN A 89 -4.13 -21.96 -29.79
N SER A 90 -4.23 -23.01 -28.98
CA SER A 90 -4.44 -24.38 -29.48
C SER A 90 -5.82 -24.90 -29.07
N GLY A 91 -6.85 -24.23 -29.60
CA GLY A 91 -8.19 -24.80 -29.67
C GLY A 91 -8.25 -25.80 -30.80
N THR A 92 -7.96 -27.07 -30.53
CA THR A 92 -8.44 -28.17 -31.39
C THR A 92 -9.96 -28.21 -31.23
N VAL A 93 -10.66 -27.52 -32.12
CA VAL A 93 -12.07 -27.80 -32.39
C VAL A 93 -12.12 -29.08 -33.21
N ASP A 94 -12.44 -30.18 -32.54
CA ASP A 94 -12.91 -31.41 -33.18
C ASP A 94 -14.21 -31.07 -33.93
N VAL A 95 -14.10 -30.86 -35.24
CA VAL A 95 -15.25 -30.67 -36.12
C VAL A 95 -15.85 -32.04 -36.38
N PRO A 96 -17.09 -32.34 -35.96
CA PRO A 96 -17.72 -33.59 -36.35
C PRO A 96 -17.91 -33.61 -37.86
N ASN A 97 -17.36 -34.66 -38.49
CA ASN A 97 -17.46 -34.94 -39.91
C ASN A 97 -18.95 -35.06 -40.31
N ASN A 98 -19.51 -33.99 -40.88
CA ASN A 98 -20.82 -34.03 -41.49
C ASN A 98 -20.63 -34.40 -42.96
N ASP A 99 -20.42 -35.69 -43.20
CA ASP A 99 -20.39 -36.25 -44.55
C ASP A 99 -21.78 -36.05 -45.18
N GLU A 100 -21.76 -35.45 -46.36
CA GLU A 100 -22.92 -35.02 -47.12
C GLU A 100 -23.61 -36.19 -47.81
N ARG A 101 -24.95 -36.10 -47.91
CA ARG A 101 -25.88 -36.77 -48.85
C ARG A 101 -26.48 -38.13 -48.50
#